data_AF-A0A7C5CW33-F1
#
_entry.id   AF-A0A7C5CW33-F1
#
_cell.length_a   1.000
_cell.length_b   1.000
_cell.length_c   1.000
_cell.angle_alpha   90.00
_cell.angle_beta   90.00
_cell.angle_gamma   90.00
#
_symmetry.space_group_name_H-M   'P 1'
#
loop_
_entity.id
_entity.type
_entity.pdbx_description
1 polymer ?
#
loop_
_entity_poly.entity_id
_entity_poly.type
_entity_poly.pdbx_seq_one_letter_code
_entity_poly.pdbx_strand_id
1 'polypeptide(L)'
;MTVLSTRIPDDLDEELKRFIREENIEKSGAVRKLLISGLEEWKRRKALELLSEGRISFNRAAEIAGMDVWEFTDLIMRTRTTRIIEDWFEEDME
;
A
#
# COMPACT_ATOMS: atom_id res chain seq x y z
N MET A 1 -0.87 7.02 22.68
CA MET A 1 -0.05 6.04 21.91
C MET A 1 -0.19 4.69 22.57
N THR A 2 -0.25 3.62 21.77
CA THR A 2 -0.30 2.22 22.25
C THR A 2 1.06 1.55 22.03
N VAL A 3 1.37 0.53 22.84
CA VAL A 3 2.62 -0.25 22.70
C VAL A 3 2.32 -1.51 21.88
N LEU A 4 3.13 -1.73 20.85
CA LEU A 4 3.13 -2.97 20.07
C LEU A 4 4.38 -3.78 20.46
N SER A 5 4.19 -5.00 20.95
CA SER A 5 5.26 -5.94 21.26
C SER A 5 5.02 -7.23 20.50
N THR A 6 6.03 -7.70 19.77
CA THR A 6 6.00 -8.98 19.04
C THR A 6 7.39 -9.58 19.01
N ARG A 7 7.47 -10.91 18.89
CA ARG A 7 8.72 -11.59 18.60
C ARG A 7 8.97 -11.56 17.11
N ILE A 8 10.20 -11.25 16.73
CA ILE A 8 10.66 -11.30 15.34
C ILE A 8 11.75 -12.36 15.20
N PRO A 9 11.83 -13.02 14.04
CA PRO A 9 12.98 -13.84 13.66
C PRO A 9 14.31 -13.05 13.69
N ASP A 10 15.42 -13.75 13.93
CA ASP A 10 16.74 -13.12 14.07
C ASP A 10 17.22 -12.46 12.76
N ASP A 11 16.90 -13.04 11.61
CA ASP A 11 17.18 -12.48 10.29
C ASP A 11 16.49 -11.12 10.10
N LEU A 12 15.22 -11.00 10.50
CA LEU A 12 14.49 -9.73 10.43
C LEU A 12 15.07 -8.66 11.39
N ASP A 13 15.54 -9.06 12.58
CA ASP A 13 16.18 -8.11 13.50
C ASP A 13 17.49 -7.56 12.91
N GLU A 14 18.28 -8.40 12.25
CA GLU A 14 19.51 -7.98 11.56
C GLU A 14 19.23 -7.04 10.38
N GLU A 15 18.19 -7.30 9.59
CA GLU A 15 17.76 -6.37 8.54
C GLU A 15 17.29 -5.03 9.10
N LEU A 16 16.51 -5.05 10.19
CA LEU A 16 16.04 -3.83 10.85
C LEU A 16 17.21 -3.01 11.41
N LYS A 17 18.21 -3.65 12.01
CA LYS A 17 19.44 -2.98 12.47
C LYS A 17 20.24 -2.36 11.33
N ARG A 18 20.30 -3.01 10.15
CA ARG A 18 20.91 -2.45 8.95
C ARG A 18 20.17 -1.19 8.50
N PHE A 19 18.85 -1.28 8.35
CA PHE A 19 17.99 -0.15 7.97
C PHE A 19 18.13 1.04 8.94
N ILE A 20 18.10 0.79 10.25
CA ILE A 20 18.30 1.81 11.30
C ILE A 20 19.63 2.55 11.14
N ARG A 21 20.72 1.82 10.86
CA ARG A 21 22.06 2.41 10.68
C ARG A 21 22.15 3.23 9.41
N GLU A 22 21.62 2.73 8.30
CA GLU A 22 21.65 3.41 6.99
C GLU A 22 20.82 4.69 6.99
N GLU A 23 19.62 4.65 7.57
CA GLU A 23 18.70 5.79 7.64
C GLU A 23 19.02 6.75 8.79
N ASN A 24 19.90 6.36 9.72
CA ASN A 24 20.27 7.11 10.92
C ASN A 24 19.06 7.58 11.75
N ILE A 25 18.14 6.65 12.04
CA ILE A 25 16.92 6.90 12.80
C ILE A 25 16.81 5.98 14.02
N GLU A 26 16.15 6.43 15.07
CA GLU A 26 15.89 5.61 16.26
C GLU A 26 15.04 4.36 15.95
N LYS A 27 15.21 3.28 16.75
CA LYS A 27 14.49 2.01 16.54
C LYS A 27 12.98 2.19 16.42
N SER A 28 12.36 2.99 17.28
CA SER A 28 10.92 3.20 17.26
C SER A 28 10.45 3.95 16.01
N GLY A 29 11.25 4.90 15.52
CA GLY A 29 11.02 5.63 14.28
C GLY A 29 11.13 4.72 13.06
N ALA A 30 12.16 3.87 13.02
CA ALA A 30 12.33 2.88 11.95
C ALA A 30 11.15 1.91 11.86
N VAL A 31 10.77 1.30 12.98
CA VAL A 31 9.65 0.35 13.01
C VAL A 31 8.35 1.02 12.58
N ARG A 32 8.07 2.24 13.04
CA ARG A 32 6.88 3.00 12.60
C ARG A 32 6.91 3.29 11.10
N LYS A 33 8.05 3.77 10.57
CA LYS A 33 8.22 4.08 9.14
C LYS A 33 7.93 2.84 8.29
N LEU A 34 8.57 1.72 8.60
CA LEU A 34 8.37 0.46 7.88
C LEU A 34 6.94 -0.07 8.01
N LEU A 35 6.32 0.03 9.19
CA LEU A 35 4.94 -0.40 9.39
C LEU A 35 3.95 0.44 8.58
N ILE A 36 4.10 1.77 8.56
CA ILE A 36 3.26 2.67 7.77
C ILE A 36 3.39 2.31 6.28
N SER A 37 4.62 2.25 5.74
CA SER A 37 4.84 1.93 4.33
C SER A 37 4.31 0.54 3.96
N GLY A 38 4.46 -0.45 4.85
CA GLY A 38 3.93 -1.79 4.64
C GLY A 38 2.38 -1.81 4.61
N LEU A 39 1.73 -1.04 5.47
CA LEU A 39 0.27 -0.91 5.49
C LEU A 39 -0.27 -0.17 4.26
N GLU A 40 0.41 0.88 3.82
CA GLU A 40 0.08 1.61 2.59
C GLU A 40 0.20 0.71 1.36
N GLU A 41 1.29 -0.06 1.26
CA GLU A 41 1.47 -1.02 0.17
C GLU A 41 0.42 -2.12 0.19
N TRP A 42 0.08 -2.62 1.38
CA TRP A 42 -0.97 -3.61 1.53
C TRP A 42 -2.34 -3.08 1.10
N LYS A 43 -2.67 -1.84 1.44
CA LYS A 43 -3.90 -1.16 1.01
C LYS A 43 -3.97 -1.02 -0.50
N ARG A 44 -2.90 -0.52 -1.14
CA ARG A 44 -2.80 -0.36 -2.60
C ARG A 44 -3.06 -1.69 -3.31
N ARG A 45 -2.34 -2.74 -2.93
CA ARG A 45 -2.50 -4.07 -3.54
C ARG A 45 -3.92 -4.61 -3.32
N LYS A 46 -4.50 -4.42 -2.14
CA LYS A 46 -5.87 -4.89 -1.88
C LYS A 46 -6.92 -4.13 -2.69
N ALA A 47 -6.77 -2.83 -2.86
CA ALA A 47 -7.63 -2.01 -3.70
C ALA A 47 -7.59 -2.48 -5.16
N LEU A 48 -6.38 -2.68 -5.71
CA LEU A 48 -6.20 -3.17 -7.07
C LEU A 48 -6.79 -4.57 -7.28
N GLU A 49 -6.58 -5.48 -6.34
CA GLU A 49 -7.15 -6.84 -6.37
C GLU A 49 -8.68 -6.78 -6.46
N LEU A 50 -9.34 -6.10 -5.52
CA LEU A 50 -10.80 -6.00 -5.46
C LEU A 50 -11.40 -5.32 -6.69
N LEU A 51 -10.73 -4.28 -7.19
CA LEU A 51 -11.12 -3.56 -8.39
C LEU A 51 -10.99 -4.43 -9.64
N SER A 52 -9.88 -5.16 -9.78
CA SER A 52 -9.67 -6.09 -10.88
C SER A 52 -10.64 -7.26 -10.88
N GLU A 53 -11.21 -7.61 -9.72
CA GLU A 53 -12.27 -8.61 -9.55
C GLU A 53 -13.68 -8.05 -9.82
N GLY A 54 -13.82 -6.74 -10.10
CA GLY A 54 -15.12 -6.07 -10.29
C GLY A 54 -15.96 -5.99 -9.01
N ARG A 55 -15.35 -6.11 -7.83
CA ARG A 55 -16.06 -6.19 -6.54
C ARG A 55 -16.36 -4.85 -5.90
N ILE A 56 -15.66 -3.81 -6.32
CA ILE A 56 -15.77 -2.45 -5.81
C ILE A 56 -15.64 -1.47 -6.98
N SER A 57 -16.23 -0.28 -6.84
CA SER A 57 -16.06 0.82 -7.77
C SER A 57 -14.63 1.38 -7.70
N PHE A 58 -14.26 2.15 -8.74
CA PHE A 58 -12.98 2.83 -8.78
C PHE A 58 -12.77 3.77 -7.59
N ASN A 59 -13.78 4.61 -7.30
CA ASN A 59 -13.73 5.58 -6.20
C ASN A 59 -13.51 4.87 -4.85
N ARG A 60 -14.16 3.71 -4.66
CA ARG A 60 -13.97 2.92 -3.45
C ARG A 60 -12.57 2.29 -3.37
N ALA A 61 -12.00 1.90 -4.50
CA ALA A 61 -10.64 1.40 -4.56
C ALA A 61 -9.61 2.49 -4.23
N ALA A 62 -9.76 3.70 -4.76
CA ALA A 62 -8.93 4.85 -4.41
C ALA A 62 -8.99 5.15 -2.89
N GLU A 63 -10.19 5.16 -2.32
CA GLU A 63 -10.40 5.36 -0.88
C GLU A 63 -9.69 4.28 -0.03
N ILE A 64 -9.81 3.00 -0.43
CA ILE A 64 -9.13 1.88 0.26
C ILE A 64 -7.61 2.03 0.17
N ALA A 65 -7.09 2.42 -0.99
CA ALA A 65 -5.66 2.68 -1.20
C ALA A 65 -5.16 3.88 -0.39
N GLY A 66 -6.06 4.73 0.12
CA GLY A 66 -5.72 5.98 0.79
C GLY A 66 -5.16 7.01 -0.18
N MET A 67 -5.64 6.99 -1.42
CA MET A 67 -5.20 7.83 -2.53
C MET A 67 -6.37 8.65 -3.05
N ASP A 68 -6.08 9.81 -3.62
CA ASP A 68 -7.07 10.48 -4.44
C ASP A 68 -7.26 9.77 -5.79
N VAL A 69 -8.29 10.18 -6.52
CA VAL A 69 -8.68 9.58 -7.80
C VAL A 69 -7.55 9.69 -8.84
N TRP A 70 -6.80 10.80 -8.85
CA TRP A 70 -5.71 11.02 -9.80
C TRP A 70 -4.49 10.18 -9.46
N GLU A 71 -4.08 10.16 -8.19
CA GLU A 71 -2.99 9.32 -7.69
C GLU A 71 -3.26 7.83 -7.97
N PHE A 72 -4.51 7.41 -7.78
CA PHE A 72 -4.90 6.02 -8.00
C PHE A 72 -4.99 5.68 -9.49
N THR A 73 -5.38 6.63 -10.35
CA THR A 73 -5.29 6.50 -11.82
C THR A 73 -3.83 6.28 -12.24
N ASP A 74 -2.92 7.13 -11.76
CA ASP A 74 -1.48 7.04 -12.03
C ASP A 74 -0.90 5.69 -11.58
N LEU A 75 -1.32 5.20 -10.41
CA LEU A 75 -0.93 3.88 -9.90
C LEU A 75 -1.31 2.79 -10.90
N ILE A 76 -2.54 2.77 -11.40
CA ILE A 76 -3.03 1.74 -12.32
C ILE A 76 -2.26 1.78 -13.64
N MET A 77 -2.05 2.97 -14.21
CA MET A 77 -1.28 3.13 -15.46
C MET A 77 0.14 2.59 -15.33
N ARG A 78 0.80 2.82 -14.19
CA ARG A 78 2.15 2.30 -13.91
C ARG A 78 2.17 0.78 -13.69
N THR A 79 1.09 0.22 -13.14
CA THR A 79 1.03 -1.19 -12.76
C THR A 79 0.79 -2.13 -13.95
N ARG A 80 0.55 -1.60 -15.18
CA ARG A 80 0.35 -2.37 -16.43
C ARG A 80 -0.58 -3.59 -16.26
N THR A 81 -1.64 -3.46 -15.48
CA THR A 81 -2.61 -4.56 -15.35
C THR A 81 -3.53 -4.53 -16.56
N THR A 82 -3.23 -5.33 -17.58
CA THR A 82 -3.95 -5.41 -18.87
C THR A 82 -5.45 -5.68 -18.72
N ARG A 83 -5.88 -6.23 -17.58
CA ARG A 83 -7.28 -6.55 -17.27
C ARG A 83 -8.09 -5.35 -16.77
N ILE A 84 -7.45 -4.29 -16.30
CA ILE A 84 -8.15 -3.14 -15.74
C ILE A 84 -8.55 -2.17 -16.87
N ILE A 85 -7.92 -2.15 -18.03
CA ILE A 85 -8.12 -1.03 -18.98
C ILE A 85 -9.41 -1.15 -19.82
N GLU A 86 -10.07 -2.32 -19.86
CA GLU A 86 -11.22 -2.53 -20.77
C GLU A 86 -12.58 -2.08 -20.20
N ASP A 87 -12.77 -2.01 -18.87
CA ASP A 87 -14.09 -1.73 -18.25
C ASP A 87 -14.29 -0.27 -17.78
N TRP A 88 -13.34 0.63 -18.06
CA TRP A 88 -13.20 1.90 -17.30
C TRP A 88 -13.87 3.13 -17.90
N PHE A 89 -14.48 3.00 -19.07
CA PHE A 89 -15.08 4.13 -19.74
C PHE A 89 -16.58 4.26 -19.55
N GLU A 90 -17.29 3.27 -18.98
CA GLU A 90 -18.76 3.25 -19.09
C GLU A 90 -19.57 3.41 -17.81
N GLU A 91 -19.09 3.17 -16.58
CA GLU A 91 -20.04 3.05 -15.46
C GLU A 91 -19.99 4.08 -14.31
N ASP A 92 -18.92 4.84 -14.05
CA ASP A 92 -18.85 5.60 -12.76
C ASP A 92 -18.47 7.10 -12.89
N MET A 93 -18.62 7.73 -14.04
CA MET A 93 -18.48 9.19 -14.22
C MET A 93 -19.84 9.93 -14.09
N GLU A 94 -20.63 9.60 -13.08
CA GLU A 94 -21.81 10.38 -12.67
C GLU A 94 -21.69 10.88 -11.21
#